data_AF-A0A5D0NTM5-F1
#
_entry.id   AF-A0A5D0NTM5-F1
#
_cell.length_a   1.000
_cell.length_b   1.000
_cell.length_c   1.000
_cell.angle_alpha   90.00
_cell.angle_beta   90.00
_cell.angle_gamma   90.00
#
_symmetry.space_group_name_H-M   'P 1'
#
loop_
_entity.id
_entity.type
_entity.pdbx_description
1 polymer ?
#
loop_
_entity_poly.entity_id
_entity_poly.type
_entity_poly.pdbx_seq_one_letter_code
_entity_poly.pdbx_strand_id
1 'polypeptide(L)'
;MGRPDCGEYRLGLGGYALGRLPGAEAAELAAHLRGCPPCRAELAELRTVAELLRRTLPPHSAPHSGPGRPGRGRRSAGRGPRTGAFGAGVSAVCAYGPRGPGRSR
;
A
#
# COMPACT_ATOMS: atom_id res chain seq x y z
N MET A 1 -23.60 20.21 -7.62
CA MET A 1 -23.30 18.79 -7.89
C MET A 1 -22.04 18.73 -8.72
N GLY A 2 -21.00 18.04 -8.24
CA GLY A 2 -19.71 17.94 -8.92
C GLY A 2 -19.88 17.24 -10.26
N ARG A 3 -19.27 17.81 -11.32
CA ARG A 3 -19.13 17.09 -12.59
C ARG A 3 -18.36 15.79 -12.31
N PRO A 4 -18.72 14.67 -12.95
CA PRO A 4 -18.12 13.36 -12.69
C PRO A 4 -16.59 13.37 -12.76
N ASP A 5 -16.00 14.31 -13.49
CA ASP A 5 -14.56 14.46 -13.65
C ASP A 5 -13.85 15.06 -12.42
N CYS A 6 -14.52 15.88 -11.60
CA CYS A 6 -13.89 16.55 -10.46
C CYS A 6 -13.64 15.63 -9.25
N GLY A 7 -14.24 14.43 -9.22
CA GLY A 7 -14.05 13.48 -8.12
C GLY A 7 -12.62 12.98 -8.04
N GLU A 8 -12.13 12.45 -9.16
CA GLU A 8 -10.76 11.93 -9.31
C GLU A 8 -9.70 12.99 -8.97
N TYR A 9 -9.84 14.20 -9.53
CA TYR A 9 -8.88 15.28 -9.27
C TYR A 9 -8.87 15.77 -7.83
N ARG A 10 -10.02 15.76 -7.13
CA ARG A 10 -10.09 16.17 -5.71
C ARG A 10 -9.29 15.27 -4.80
N LEU A 11 -9.27 13.95 -5.08
CA LEU A 11 -8.44 13.00 -4.32
C LEU A 11 -6.94 13.34 -4.40
N GLY A 12 -6.49 13.86 -5.55
CA GLY A 12 -5.10 14.26 -5.77
C GLY A 12 -4.68 15.61 -5.18
N LEU A 13 -5.63 16.47 -4.75
CA LEU A 13 -5.31 17.84 -4.34
C LEU A 13 -4.39 17.93 -3.12
N GLY A 14 -4.55 17.04 -2.15
CA GLY A 14 -3.69 16.99 -0.96
C GLY A 14 -2.25 16.62 -1.30
N GLY A 15 -2.06 15.56 -2.11
CA GLY A 15 -0.76 15.15 -2.60
C GLY A 15 -0.09 16.23 -3.46
N TYR A 16 -0.88 16.91 -4.29
CA TYR A 16 -0.41 18.03 -5.10
C TYR A 16 0.02 19.24 -4.24
N ALA A 17 -0.76 19.61 -3.23
CA ALA A 17 -0.43 20.70 -2.30
C ALA A 17 0.87 20.43 -1.51
N LEU A 18 1.14 19.16 -1.19
CA LEU A 18 2.35 18.72 -0.50
C LEU A 18 3.55 18.48 -1.43
N GLY A 19 3.37 18.61 -2.75
CA GLY A 19 4.42 18.29 -3.74
C GLY A 19 4.79 16.81 -3.79
N ARG A 20 3.84 15.92 -3.48
CA ARG A 20 4.02 14.46 -3.39
C ARG A 20 3.31 13.67 -4.49
N LEU A 21 2.63 14.35 -5.41
CA LEU A 21 1.97 13.72 -6.54
C LEU A 21 2.99 13.41 -7.65
N PRO A 22 2.95 12.22 -8.29
CA PRO A 22 3.80 11.89 -9.43
C PRO A 22 3.69 12.93 -10.55
N GLY A 23 4.78 13.14 -11.31
CA GLY A 23 4.84 14.23 -12.30
C GLY A 23 3.74 14.19 -13.38
N ALA A 24 3.37 13.00 -13.85
CA ALA A 24 2.30 12.84 -14.83
C ALA A 24 0.93 13.22 -14.24
N GLU A 25 0.58 12.66 -13.08
CA GLU A 25 -0.65 12.96 -12.34
C GLU A 25 -0.73 14.46 -11.95
N ALA A 26 0.40 15.05 -11.55
CA ALA A 26 0.49 16.47 -11.25
C ALA A 26 0.24 17.36 -12.48
N ALA A 27 0.74 16.96 -13.65
CA ALA A 27 0.51 17.69 -14.91
C ALA A 27 -0.96 17.62 -15.34
N GLU A 28 -1.59 16.44 -15.21
CA GLU A 28 -3.02 16.25 -15.50
C GLU A 28 -3.90 17.08 -14.56
N LEU A 29 -3.62 17.02 -13.25
CA LEU A 29 -4.33 17.84 -12.26
C LEU A 29 -4.12 19.34 -12.49
N ALA A 30 -2.90 19.76 -12.83
CA ALA A 30 -2.63 21.16 -13.20
C ALA A 30 -3.43 21.58 -14.43
N ALA A 31 -3.67 20.69 -15.40
CA ALA A 31 -4.52 20.96 -16.54
C ALA A 31 -5.99 21.16 -16.14
N HIS A 32 -6.53 20.29 -15.29
CA HIS A 32 -7.87 20.45 -14.74
C HIS A 32 -8.04 21.76 -13.98
N LEU A 33 -7.07 22.12 -13.14
CA LEU A 33 -7.09 23.35 -12.33
C LEU A 33 -7.13 24.62 -13.18
N ARG A 34 -6.70 24.63 -14.44
CA ARG A 34 -6.89 25.78 -15.33
C ARG A 34 -8.36 26.03 -15.64
N GLY A 35 -9.16 24.97 -15.78
CA GLY A 35 -10.58 25.05 -16.14
C GLY A 35 -11.57 25.00 -14.97
N CYS A 36 -11.13 24.65 -13.77
CA CYS A 36 -12.04 24.31 -12.66
C CYS A 36 -11.90 25.24 -11.44
N PRO A 37 -12.71 26.32 -11.33
CA PRO A 37 -12.74 27.19 -10.16
C PRO A 37 -12.95 26.48 -8.80
N PRO A 38 -13.87 25.50 -8.65
CA PRO A 38 -14.10 24.90 -7.32
C PRO A 38 -12.89 24.09 -6.84
N CYS A 39 -12.21 23.34 -7.72
CA CYS A 39 -11.00 22.61 -7.32
C CYS A 39 -9.82 23.55 -7.01
N ARG A 40 -9.76 24.74 -7.64
CA ARG A 40 -8.79 25.77 -7.26
C ARG A 40 -9.05 26.36 -5.87
N ALA A 41 -10.32 26.56 -5.51
CA ALA A 41 -10.69 27.05 -4.18
C ALA A 41 -10.29 26.04 -3.09
N GLU A 42 -10.63 24.77 -3.29
CA GLU A 42 -10.24 23.69 -2.38
C GLU A 42 -8.71 23.54 -2.27
N LEU A 43 -7.99 23.67 -3.39
CA LEU A 43 -6.52 23.68 -3.37
C LEU A 43 -5.95 24.85 -2.54
N ALA A 44 -6.57 26.02 -2.58
CA ALA A 44 -6.12 27.18 -1.80
C ALA A 44 -6.27 26.94 -0.29
N GLU A 45 -7.35 26.30 0.13
CA GLU A 45 -7.55 25.87 1.52
C GLU A 45 -6.47 24.87 1.95
N LEU A 46 -6.22 23.84 1.14
CA LEU A 46 -5.20 22.81 1.42
C LEU A 46 -3.78 23.37 1.45
N ARG A 47 -3.46 24.35 0.60
CA ARG A 47 -2.16 25.03 0.58
C ARG A 47 -1.85 25.74 1.89
N THR A 48 -2.87 26.31 2.53
CA THR A 48 -2.73 26.95 3.85
C THR A 48 -2.29 25.93 4.90
N VAL A 49 -2.91 24.74 4.91
CA VAL A 49 -2.52 23.64 5.79
C VAL A 49 -1.11 23.12 5.46
N ALA A 50 -0.80 22.95 4.16
CA ALA A 50 0.52 22.49 3.72
C ALA A 50 1.66 23.46 4.11
N GLU A 51 1.39 24.77 4.11
CA GLU A 51 2.34 25.78 4.61
C GLU A 51 2.56 25.65 6.13
N LEU A 52 1.50 25.46 6.91
CA LEU A 52 1.62 25.23 8.36
C LEU A 52 2.46 23.98 8.66
N LEU A 53 2.20 22.87 7.96
CA LEU A 53 2.97 21.63 8.11
C LEU A 53 4.45 21.81 7.78
N ARG A 54 4.78 22.58 6.72
CA ARG A 54 6.17 22.87 6.35
C ARG A 54 6.93 23.67 7.40
N ARG A 55 6.24 24.46 8.21
CA ARG A 55 6.84 25.28 9.29
C ARG A 55 7.00 24.53 10.60
N THR A 56 6.12 23.58 10.88
CA THR A 56 6.07 22.87 12.17
C THR A 56 6.82 21.56 12.16
N LEU A 57 6.91 20.90 11.00
CA LEU A 57 7.60 19.63 10.88
C LEU A 57 9.06 19.85 10.47
N PRO A 58 10.02 19.15 11.10
CA PRO A 58 11.38 19.12 10.58
C PRO A 58 11.36 18.58 9.14
N PRO A 59 12.29 19.01 8.27
CA PRO A 59 12.36 18.54 6.90
C PRO A 59 12.48 17.01 6.92
N HIS A 60 11.49 16.35 6.33
CA HIS A 60 11.46 14.89 6.30
C HIS A 60 12.54 14.40 5.32
N SER A 61 13.64 13.88 5.86
CA SER A 61 14.60 13.10 5.07
C SER A 61 13.93 11.79 4.64
N ALA A 62 13.73 11.62 3.33
CA ALA A 62 13.38 10.30 2.77
C ALA A 62 14.61 9.37 2.87
N PRO A 63 14.45 8.03 3.03
CA PRO A 63 13.34 7.23 2.53
C PRO A 63 12.65 6.33 3.57
N HIS A 64 11.33 6.14 3.45
CA HIS A 64 10.70 4.89 3.93
C HIS A 64 10.83 3.82 2.83
N SER A 65 12.05 3.44 2.51
CA SER A 65 12.34 2.10 2.00
C SER A 65 12.70 1.25 3.23
N GLY A 66 11.74 1.10 4.15
CA GLY A 66 11.95 0.22 5.28
C GLY A 66 12.03 -1.23 4.78
N PRO A 67 13.02 -2.04 5.17
CA PRO A 67 12.99 -3.46 4.85
C PRO A 67 11.73 -4.03 5.49
N GLY A 68 10.87 -4.69 4.69
CA GLY A 68 9.77 -5.47 5.24
C GLY A 68 10.32 -6.32 6.38
N ARG A 69 9.69 -6.26 7.56
CA ARG A 69 10.14 -7.06 8.72
C ARG A 69 10.36 -8.49 8.20
N PRO A 70 11.57 -9.07 8.27
CA PRO A 70 11.71 -10.47 7.94
C PRO A 70 10.83 -11.21 8.95
N GLY A 71 9.74 -11.80 8.47
CA GLY A 71 8.97 -12.74 9.27
C GLY A 71 9.96 -13.74 9.83
N ARG A 72 9.96 -13.95 11.15
CA ARG A 72 10.86 -14.89 11.81
C ARG A 72 10.70 -16.25 11.12
N GLY A 73 11.62 -16.58 10.23
CA GLY A 73 11.74 -17.92 9.69
C GLY A 73 11.96 -18.84 10.88
N ARG A 74 10.98 -19.70 11.19
CA ARG A 74 11.24 -20.83 12.07
C ARG A 74 12.33 -21.62 11.37
N ARG A 75 13.53 -21.60 11.92
CA ARG A 75 14.60 -22.54 11.54
C ARG A 75 14.02 -23.93 11.75
N SER A 76 13.67 -24.61 10.68
CA SER A 76 13.47 -26.05 10.72
C SER A 76 14.81 -26.65 11.13
N ALA A 77 14.85 -27.24 12.33
CA ALA A 77 15.95 -28.11 12.70
C ALA A 77 16.06 -29.18 11.60
N GLY A 78 17.23 -29.27 10.97
CA GLY A 78 17.48 -30.16 9.84
C GLY A 78 17.00 -31.57 10.16
N ARG A 79 16.09 -32.10 9.33
CA ARG A 79 15.81 -33.52 9.31
C ARG A 79 16.96 -34.15 8.52
N GLY A 80 17.92 -34.71 9.24
CA GLY A 80 19.12 -35.34 8.66
C GLY A 80 18.80 -36.38 7.57
N PRO A 81 19.82 -36.76 6.78
CA PRO A 81 19.62 -37.67 5.65
C PRO A 81 19.12 -39.02 6.16
N ARG A 82 17.95 -39.45 5.68
CA ARG A 82 17.56 -40.86 5.83
C ARG A 82 18.30 -41.65 4.78
N THR A 83 19.45 -42.20 5.16
CA THR A 83 20.02 -43.33 4.44
C THR A 83 19.14 -44.56 4.71
N GLY A 84 18.59 -45.15 3.64
CA GLY A 84 17.72 -46.34 3.64
C GLY A 84 16.26 -45.98 3.33
N ALA A 85 15.56 -46.55 2.34
CA ALA A 85 15.78 -47.78 1.57
C ALA A 85 15.11 -47.65 0.19
N PHE A 86 15.65 -48.37 -0.80
CA PHE A 86 15.01 -48.64 -2.08
C PHE A 86 13.68 -49.36 -1.87
N GLY A 87 12.62 -48.98 -2.62
CA GLY A 87 11.39 -49.76 -2.68
C GLY A 87 10.21 -49.04 -3.30
N ALA A 88 9.87 -49.43 -4.53
CA ALA A 88 8.56 -49.52 -5.16
C ALA A 88 7.49 -48.44 -4.88
N GLY A 89 6.98 -47.86 -5.98
CA GLY A 89 5.97 -46.81 -5.97
C GLY A 89 4.65 -47.17 -5.30
N VAL A 90 4.01 -46.14 -4.77
CA VAL A 90 2.58 -46.12 -4.44
C VAL A 90 2.02 -44.74 -4.76
N SER A 91 1.03 -44.71 -5.65
CA SER A 91 0.24 -43.51 -5.97
C SER A 91 -0.52 -43.07 -4.72
N ALA A 92 -0.14 -41.93 -4.14
CA ALA A 92 -0.86 -41.34 -3.03
C ALA A 92 -2.05 -40.53 -3.56
N VAL A 93 -3.23 -41.15 -3.61
CA VAL A 93 -4.52 -40.45 -3.70
C VAL A 93 -4.77 -39.76 -2.36
N CYS A 94 -4.84 -38.42 -2.36
CA CYS A 94 -5.16 -37.66 -1.16
C CYS A 94 -6.61 -37.96 -0.72
N ALA A 95 -6.76 -38.72 0.36
CA ALA A 95 -8.01 -38.81 1.09
C ALA A 95 -8.26 -37.50 1.86
N TYR A 96 -9.41 -36.87 1.60
CA TYR A 96 -9.92 -35.73 2.35
C TYR A 96 -10.31 -36.18 3.77
N GLY A 97 -9.62 -35.66 4.79
CA GLY A 97 -9.91 -35.90 6.21
C GLY A 97 -10.77 -34.77 6.82
N PRO A 98 -11.69 -35.07 7.75
CA PRO A 98 -12.78 -34.18 8.15
C PRO A 98 -12.40 -33.04 9.11
N ARG A 99 -13.30 -32.04 9.13
CA ARG A 99 -13.34 -30.85 9.99
C ARG A 99 -13.14 -31.20 11.47
N GLY A 100 -12.14 -30.58 12.10
CA GLY A 100 -11.96 -30.64 13.55
C GLY A 100 -13.10 -29.95 14.31
N PRO A 101 -13.46 -30.43 15.52
CA PRO A 101 -14.56 -29.86 16.29
C PRO A 101 -14.15 -28.53 16.94
N GLY A 102 -15.07 -27.57 16.88
CA GLY A 102 -14.97 -26.26 17.51
C GLY A 102 -14.91 -26.37 19.04
N ARG A 103 -14.03 -25.58 19.65
CA ARG A 103 -13.99 -25.39 21.10
C ARG A 103 -14.73 -24.11 21.44
N SER A 104 -15.93 -24.24 21.97
CA SER A 104 -16.63 -23.17 22.66
C SER A 104 -15.89 -22.81 23.96
N ARG A 105 -16.04 -21.54 24.34
CA ARG A 105 -15.39 -20.83 25.46
C ARG A 105 -15.43 -21.55 26.80
#